data_AF-A0AAW8R1C7-F1
#
_entry.id   AF-A0AAW8R1C7-F1
#
_cell.length_a   1.000
_cell.length_b   1.000
_cell.length_c   1.000
_cell.angle_alpha   90.00
_cell.angle_beta   90.00
_cell.angle_gamma   90.00
#
_symmetry.space_group_name_H-M   'P 1'
#
loop_
_entity.id
_entity.type
_entity.pdbx_description
1 polymer ?
#
loop_
_entity_poly.entity_id
_entity_poly.type
_entity_poly.pdbx_seq_one_letter_code
_entity_poly.pdbx_strand_id
1 'polypeptide(L)' 'MGEAFLLAICIVFIIEGLMPLLIPDKWKQFLMQMALQPSESLRRIGGVMVVIGVVSAYFLINRI' A
#
# COMPACT_ATOMS: atom_id res chain seq x y z
N MET A 1 -13.83 7.29 17.33
CA MET A 1 -13.60 6.15 16.41
C MET A 1 -13.59 6.58 14.95
N GLY A 2 -14.59 7.33 14.46
CA GLY A 2 -14.63 7.79 13.04
C GLY A 2 -13.50 8.74 12.62
N GLU A 3 -13.07 9.66 13.49
CA GLU A 3 -12.01 10.63 13.14
C GLU A 3 -10.64 9.99 12.93
N ALA A 4 -10.30 8.95 13.70
CA ALA A 4 -9.05 8.21 13.53
C ALA A 4 -9.00 7.46 12.19
N PHE A 5 -10.15 6.94 11.74
CA PHE A 5 -10.27 6.30 10.43
C PHE A 5 -10.10 7.31 9.29
N LEU A 6 -10.75 8.48 9.39
CA LEU A 6 -10.60 9.56 8.42
C LEU A 6 -9.15 10.06 8.37
N LEU A 7 -8.49 10.23 9.53
CA LEU A 7 -7.09 10.62 9.60
C LEU A 7 -6.16 9.57 8.96
N ALA A 8 -6.40 8.28 9.21
CA ALA A 8 -5.61 7.21 8.58
C ALA A 8 -5.73 7.24 7.05
N ILE A 9 -6.94 7.47 6.52
CA ILE A 9 -7.17 7.64 5.08
C ILE A 9 -6.41 8.86 4.55
N CYS A 10 -6.47 10.01 5.24
CA CYS A 10 -5.73 11.21 4.85
C CYS A 10 -4.22 10.95 4.75
N ILE A 11 -3.65 10.23 5.73
CA ILE A 11 -2.22 9.88 5.74
C ILE A 11 -1.87 8.96 4.57
N VAL A 12 -2.71 7.96 4.27
CA VAL A 12 -2.49 7.07 3.10
C VAL A 12 -2.47 7.88 1.80
N PHE A 13 -3.40 8.81 1.61
CA PHE A 13 -3.39 9.69 0.43
C PHE A 13 -2.14 10.57 0.34
N ILE A 14 -1.66 11.11 1.47
CA ILE A 14 -0.43 11.91 1.49
C ILE A 14 0.77 11.06 1.07
N ILE A 15 0.89 9.83 1.60
CA ILE A 15 2.02 8.94 1.32
C ILE A 15 2.00 8.48 -0.14
N GLU A 16 0.84 8.02 -0.65
CA GLU A 16 0.68 7.59 -2.04
C GLU A 16 0.90 8.75 -3.04
N GLY A 17 0.49 9.97 -2.69
CA GLY A 17 0.69 11.16 -3.51
C GLY A 17 2.12 11.73 -3.47
N LEU A 18 2.93 11.36 -2.49
CA LEU A 18 4.25 11.96 -2.27
C LEU A 18 5.25 11.58 -3.38
N MET A 19 5.27 10.31 -3.78
CA MET A 19 6.19 9.77 -4.79
C MET A 19 5.95 10.37 -6.18
N PRO A 20 4.72 10.41 -6.72
CA PRO A 20 4.44 11.07 -7.99
C PRO A 20 4.69 12.59 -7.95
N LEU A 21 4.54 13.24 -6.78
CA LEU A 21 4.79 14.66 -6.62
C LEU A 21 6.29 15.02 -6.60
N LEU A 22 7.10 14.26 -5.86
CA LEU A 22 8.53 14.56 -5.69
C LEU A 22 9.42 14.02 -6.81
N ILE A 23 9.14 12.81 -7.32
CA ILE A 23 9.98 12.11 -8.30
C ILE A 23 9.14 11.43 -9.41
N PRO A 24 8.43 12.21 -10.24
CA PRO A 24 7.47 11.68 -11.21
C PRO A 24 8.08 10.70 -12.23
N ASP A 25 9.30 10.96 -12.72
CA ASP A 25 9.92 10.09 -13.74
C ASP A 25 10.34 8.74 -13.18
N LYS A 26 10.90 8.71 -11.95
CA LYS A 26 11.22 7.45 -11.26
C LYS A 26 9.97 6.65 -10.94
N TRP A 27 8.90 7.34 -10.52
CA TRP A 27 7.61 6.71 -10.27
C TRP A 27 7.03 6.06 -11.54
N LYS A 28 7.05 6.77 -12.67
CA LYS A 28 6.62 6.21 -13.97
C LYS A 28 7.44 4.99 -14.37
N GLN A 29 8.76 5.03 -14.22
CA GLN A 29 9.63 3.89 -14.54
C GLN A 29 9.33 2.68 -13.65
N PHE A 30 9.08 2.91 -12.36
CA PHE A 30 8.70 1.85 -11.42
C PHE A 30 7.36 1.20 -11.80
N LEU A 31 6.35 2.01 -12.12
CA LEU A 31 5.05 1.52 -12.60
C LEU A 31 5.18 0.72 -13.90
N MET A 32 6.01 1.17 -14.85
CA MET A 32 6.27 0.39 -16.07
C MET A 32 6.93 -0.96 -15.77
N GLN A 33 7.94 -0.99 -14.89
CA GLN A 33 8.58 -2.25 -14.50
C GLN A 33 7.59 -3.21 -13.82
N MET A 34 6.67 -2.69 -13.00
CA MET A 34 5.59 -3.48 -12.42
C MET A 34 4.60 -3.98 -13.46
N ALA A 35 4.23 -3.14 -14.44
CA ALA A 35 3.31 -3.54 -15.52
C ALA A 35 3.90 -4.62 -16.43
N LEU A 36 5.23 -4.68 -16.55
CA LEU A 36 5.96 -5.72 -17.29
C LEU A 36 6.13 -7.03 -16.50
N GLN A 37 5.89 -7.03 -15.18
CA GLN A 37 5.96 -8.26 -14.38
C GLN A 37 4.80 -9.21 -14.73
N PRO A 38 5.05 -10.53 -14.75
CA PRO A 38 3.98 -11.51 -14.96
C PRO A 38 2.95 -11.45 -13.82
N SER A 39 1.67 -11.60 -14.16
CA SER A 39 0.54 -11.46 -13.24
C SER A 39 0.65 -12.35 -11.99
N GLU A 40 1.29 -13.52 -12.10
CA GLU A 40 1.53 -14.42 -10.96
C GLU A 40 2.47 -13.80 -9.91
N SER A 41 3.53 -13.10 -10.33
CA SER A 41 4.43 -12.39 -9.42
C SER A 41 3.71 -11.23 -8.75
N LEU A 42 2.93 -10.46 -9.51
CA LEU A 42 2.15 -9.35 -8.96
C LEU A 42 1.11 -9.85 -7.94
N ARG A 43 0.45 -10.98 -8.23
CA ARG A 43 -0.50 -11.63 -7.32
C ARG A 43 0.18 -12.14 -6.05
N ARG A 44 1.40 -12.69 -6.14
CA ARG A 44 2.19 -13.09 -4.97
C ARG A 44 2.55 -11.89 -4.10
N ILE A 45 3.04 -10.82 -4.71
CA ILE A 45 3.42 -9.58 -4.01
C ILE A 45 2.20 -8.98 -3.29
N GLY A 46 1.07 -8.85 -4.00
CA GLY A 46 -0.19 -8.39 -3.40
C GLY A 46 -0.70 -9.33 -2.30
N GLY A 47 -0.63 -10.64 -2.52
CA GLY A 47 -1.03 -11.65 -1.53
C GLY A 47 -0.22 -11.55 -0.23
N VAL A 48 1.10 -11.39 -0.33
CA VAL A 48 1.97 -11.20 0.85
C VAL A 48 1.60 -9.92 1.61
N MET A 49 1.34 -8.80 0.90
CA MET A 49 0.90 -7.57 1.55
C MET A 49 -0.44 -7.72 2.28
N VAL A 50 -1.42 -8.39 1.66
CA VAL A 50 -2.72 -8.66 2.28
C VAL A 50 -2.55 -9.53 3.53
N VAL A 51 -1.76 -10.60 3.45
CA VAL A 51 -1.51 -11.48 4.60
C VAL A 51 -0.87 -10.71 5.75
N ILE A 52 0.17 -9.90 5.50
CA ILE A 52 0.81 -9.08 6.53
C ILE A 52 -0.19 -8.11 7.16
N GLY A 53 -1.01 -7.45 6.34
CA GLY A 53 -2.04 -6.52 6.80
C GLY A 53 -3.09 -7.19 7.68
N VAL A 54 -3.63 -8.32 7.23
CA VAL A 54 -4.64 -9.10 7.98
C VAL A 54 -4.08 -9.64 9.29
N VAL A 55 -2.87 -10.20 9.28
CA VAL A 55 -2.23 -10.72 10.50
C VAL A 55 -1.97 -9.58 11.50
N SER A 56 -1.48 -8.44 11.03
CA SER A 56 -1.23 -7.27 11.88
C SER A 56 -2.53 -6.69 12.45
N ALA A 57 -3.57 -6.60 11.64
CA ALA A 57 -4.89 -6.13 12.06
C ALA A 57 -5.52 -7.09 13.09
N TYR A 58 -5.47 -8.39 12.84
CA TYR A 58 -5.96 -9.42 13.76
C TYR A 58 -5.23 -9.35 15.10
N PHE A 59 -3.90 -9.23 15.08
CA PHE A 59 -3.10 -9.10 16.30
C PHE A 59 -3.45 -7.84 17.10
N LEU A 60 -3.62 -6.69 16.41
CA LEU A 60 -3.97 -5.44 17.07
C LEU A 60 -5.37 -5.48 17.68
N ILE A 61 -6.35 -6.03 16.96
CA ILE A 61 -7.73 -6.18 17.42
C ILE A 61 -7.80 -7.14 18.63
N ASN A 62 -7.09 -8.26 18.60
CA ASN A 62 -7.12 -9.26 19.68
C ASN A 62 -6.35 -8.82 20.94
N ARG A 63 -5.55 -7.75 20.87
CA ARG A 63 -4.79 -7.20 22.00
C ARG A 63 -5.55 -6.07 22.74
N ILE A 64 -6.58 -5.50 22.13
CA ILE A 64 -7.46 -4.46 22.69
C ILE A 64 -8.61 -5.14 23.44
#